data_AF-A0A849G8D6-F1
#
_entry.id   AF-A0A849G8D6-F1
#
_cell.length_a   1.000
_cell.length_b   1.000
_cell.length_c   1.000
_cell.angle_alpha   90.00
_cell.angle_beta   90.00
_cell.angle_gamma   90.00
#
_symmetry.space_group_name_H-M   'P 1'
#
loop_
_entity.id
_entity.type
_entity.pdbx_description
1 polymer ?
#
loop_
_entity_poly.entity_id
_entity_poly.type
_entity_poly.pdbx_seq_one_letter_code
_entity_poly.pdbx_strand_id
1 'polypeptide(L)' 'KGNGGAAGFAKGGADVVLEEQGDETLLRYEAKADIGGKLAQLGNRLVQSTSKKLAGQFFETFRERVASYDA' A
#
# COMPACT_ATOMS: atom_id res chain seq x y z
N LYS A 1 10.73 -8.41 4.46
CA LYS A 1 11.03 -7.51 5.61
C LYS A 1 12.11 -6.54 5.16
N GLY A 2 11.83 -5.24 5.07
CA GLY A 2 12.88 -4.25 4.84
C GLY A 2 13.69 -4.05 6.11
N ASN A 3 15.01 -4.07 6.02
CA ASN A 3 15.91 -3.81 7.15
C ASN A 3 16.80 -2.61 6.81
N GLY A 4 16.57 -1.49 7.49
CA GLY A 4 17.33 -0.26 7.33
C GLY A 4 18.54 -0.17 8.26
N GLY A 5 18.96 -1.27 8.89
CA GLY A 5 20.08 -1.30 9.83
C GLY A 5 19.85 -0.34 11.00
N ALA A 6 20.75 0.62 11.20
CA ALA A 6 20.64 1.61 12.27
C ALA A 6 19.39 2.52 12.17
N ALA A 7 18.80 2.64 10.98
CA ALA A 7 17.56 3.40 10.79
C ALA A 7 16.34 2.65 11.35
N GLY A 8 16.38 1.32 11.45
CA GLY A 8 15.28 0.49 11.94
C GLY A 8 14.70 -0.41 10.86
N PHE A 9 13.42 -0.75 10.97
CA PHE A 9 12.77 -1.69 10.06
C PHE A 9 11.41 -1.19 9.61
N ALA A 10 10.99 -1.69 8.45
CA ALA A 10 9.63 -1.52 7.93
C ALA A 10 9.13 -2.84 7.36
N LYS A 11 7.93 -3.21 7.76
CA LYS A 11 7.12 -4.27 7.15
C LYS A 11 5.82 -3.65 6.70
N GLY A 12 5.48 -3.83 5.44
CA GLY A 12 4.18 -3.43 4.90
C GLY A 12 3.52 -4.64 4.26
N GLY A 13 2.20 -4.62 4.23
CA GLY A 13 1.36 -5.55 3.50
C GLY A 13 0.02 -4.88 3.17
N ALA A 14 -0.75 -5.50 2.30
CA ALA A 14 -2.12 -5.09 2.05
C ALA A 14 -2.99 -6.33 1.86
N ASP A 15 -4.16 -6.31 2.49
CA ASP A 15 -5.23 -7.24 2.18
C ASP A 15 -6.03 -6.63 1.03
N VAL A 16 -6.20 -7.38 -0.06
CA VAL A 16 -6.89 -6.92 -1.28
C VAL A 16 -8.06 -7.85 -1.57
N VAL A 17 -9.23 -7.27 -1.80
CA VAL A 17 -10.44 -7.98 -2.18
C VAL A 17 -10.94 -7.39 -3.49
N LEU A 18 -11.24 -8.28 -4.45
CA LEU A 18 -11.89 -7.93 -5.70
C LEU A 18 -13.33 -8.43 -5.64
N GLU A 19 -14.27 -7.53 -5.82
CA GLU A 19 -15.70 -7.82 -5.85
C GLU A 19 -16.24 -7.52 -7.26
N GLU A 20 -17.03 -8.44 -7.81
CA GLU A 20 -17.80 -8.18 -9.02
C GLU A 20 -18.89 -7.14 -8.73
N GLN A 21 -19.03 -6.15 -9.60
CA GLN A 21 -20.02 -5.09 -9.53
C GLN A 21 -20.61 -4.85 -10.93
N GLY A 22 -21.45 -5.79 -11.38
CA GLY A 22 -21.97 -5.76 -12.74
C GLY A 22 -20.83 -5.91 -13.75
N ASP A 23 -20.69 -4.93 -14.63
CA ASP A 23 -19.62 -4.90 -15.64
C ASP A 23 -18.28 -4.36 -15.09
N GLU A 24 -18.23 -3.96 -13.82
CA GLU A 24 -17.05 -3.42 -13.16
C GLU A 24 -16.49 -4.39 -12.10
N THR A 25 -15.20 -4.20 -11.76
CA THR A 25 -14.59 -4.84 -10.59
C THR A 25 -14.28 -3.78 -9.55
N LEU A 26 -14.84 -3.94 -8.37
CA LEU A 26 -14.51 -3.11 -7.22
C LEU A 26 -13.30 -3.69 -6.48
N LEU A 27 -12.20 -2.95 -6.50
CA LEU A 27 -11.01 -3.26 -5.72
C LEU A 27 -11.08 -2.55 -4.36
N ARG A 28 -11.18 -3.32 -3.28
CA ARG A 28 -11.00 -2.85 -1.91
C ARG A 28 -9.65 -3.27 -1.38
N TYR A 29 -8.99 -2.40 -0.62
CA TYR A 29 -7.74 -2.76 0.04
C TYR A 29 -7.65 -2.17 1.44
N GLU A 30 -6.98 -2.90 2.33
CA GLU A 30 -6.55 -2.44 3.65
C GLU A 30 -5.03 -2.55 3.75
N ALA A 31 -4.34 -1.42 3.77
CA ALA A 31 -2.89 -1.38 3.90
C ALA A 31 -2.46 -1.37 5.38
N LYS A 32 -1.52 -2.25 5.73
CA LYS A 32 -0.95 -2.38 7.08
C LYS A 32 0.55 -2.15 7.03
N ALA A 33 1.08 -1.39 7.97
CA ALA A 33 2.50 -1.13 8.09
C ALA A 33 2.96 -1.19 9.55
N ASP A 34 4.02 -1.96 9.79
CA ASP A 34 4.73 -2.10 11.07
C ASP A 34 6.15 -1.55 10.91
N ILE A 35 6.44 -0.49 11.65
CA ILE A 35 7.67 0.30 11.52
C ILE A 35 8.23 0.56 12.91
N GLY A 36 9.52 0.27 13.07
CA GLY A 36 10.21 0.37 14.35
C GLY A 36 11.63 0.90 14.21
N GLY A 37 12.25 1.24 15.35
CA GLY A 37 13.56 1.86 15.41
C GLY A 37 13.53 3.37 15.18
N LYS A 38 14.63 3.95 14.70
CA LYS A 38 14.74 5.41 14.50
C LYS A 38 13.75 5.94 13.46
N LEU A 39 13.37 5.13 12.47
CA LEU A 39 12.34 5.46 11.48
C LEU A 39 10.97 5.71 12.12
N ALA A 40 10.62 5.02 13.21
CA ALA A 40 9.37 5.26 13.92
C ALA A 40 9.35 6.62 14.65
N GLN A 41 10.53 7.19 14.94
CA GLN A 41 10.67 8.50 15.60
C GLN A 41 10.31 9.66 14.67
N LEU A 42 10.24 9.44 13.35
CA LEU A 42 9.68 10.42 12.39
C LEU A 42 8.17 10.66 12.61
N GLY A 43 7.54 9.85 13.47
CA GLY A 43 6.15 9.97 13.89
C GLY A 43 5.24 9.06 13.09
N ASN A 44 4.47 8.22 13.81
CA ASN A 44 3.55 7.24 13.21
C ASN A 44 2.61 7.89 12.18
N ARG A 45 2.12 9.10 12.45
CA ARG A 45 1.21 9.81 11.53
C ARG A 45 1.84 10.14 10.17
N LEU A 46 3.08 10.64 10.13
CA LEU A 46 3.78 11.01 8.90
C LEU A 46 4.05 9.79 8.02
N VAL A 47 4.45 8.70 8.67
CA VAL A 47 4.74 7.43 8.01
C VAL A 47 3.45 6.83 7.45
N GLN A 48 2.38 6.77 8.24
CA GLN A 48 1.06 6.29 7.79
C GLN A 48 0.49 7.13 6.63
N SER A 49 0.60 8.46 6.67
CA SER A 49 0.12 9.30 5.57
C SER A 49 0.86 9.05 4.26
N THR A 50 2.17 8.82 4.35
CA THR A 50 3.01 8.56 3.18
C THR A 50 2.73 7.17 2.61
N SER A 51 2.61 6.16 3.47
CA SER A 51 2.22 4.80 3.08
C SER A 51 0.85 4.76 2.41
N LYS A 52 -0.17 5.47 2.97
CA LYS A 52 -1.51 5.54 2.37
C LYS A 52 -1.48 6.20 0.99
N LYS A 53 -0.71 7.29 0.82
CA LYS A 53 -0.55 7.96 -0.49
C LYS A 53 0.07 7.01 -1.52
N LEU A 54 1.16 6.33 -1.17
CA LEU A 54 1.84 5.40 -2.07
C LEU A 54 0.96 4.20 -2.44
N ALA A 55 0.18 3.67 -1.49
CA ALA A 55 -0.79 2.60 -1.76
C ALA A 55 -1.88 3.07 -2.74
N GLY A 56 -2.42 4.27 -2.55
CA GLY A 56 -3.38 4.88 -3.48
C GLY A 56 -2.81 5.01 -4.89
N GLN A 57 -1.60 5.56 -5.02
CA GLN A 57 -0.91 5.69 -6.32
C GLN A 57 -0.67 4.33 -6.98
N PHE A 58 -0.25 3.32 -6.23
CA PHE A 58 -0.05 1.97 -6.75
C PHE A 58 -1.35 1.41 -7.35
N PHE A 59 -2.47 1.46 -6.62
CA PHE A 59 -3.73 0.88 -7.11
C PHE A 59 -4.36 1.69 -8.23
N GLU A 60 -4.16 3.02 -8.26
CA GLU A 60 -4.54 3.86 -9.38
C GLU A 60 -3.79 3.47 -10.66
N THR A 61 -2.46 3.37 -10.60
CA THR A 61 -1.63 2.90 -11.72
C THR A 61 -1.95 1.46 -12.10
N PHE A 62 -2.19 0.58 -11.12
CA PHE A 62 -2.57 -0.81 -11.37
C PHE A 62 -3.89 -0.89 -12.16
N ARG A 63 -4.91 -0.14 -11.74
CA ARG A 63 -6.20 -0.03 -12.45
C ARG A 63 -5.98 0.39 -13.90
N GLU A 64 -5.20 1.46 -14.13
CA GLU A 64 -4.91 1.93 -15.50
C GLU A 64 -4.24 0.86 -16.35
N ARG A 65 -3.25 0.14 -15.79
CA ARG A 65 -2.51 -0.89 -16.51
C ARG A 65 -3.35 -2.10 -16.84
N VAL A 66 -4.17 -2.58 -15.90
CA VAL A 66 -4.98 -3.79 -16.09
C VAL A 66 -6.22 -3.49 -16.92
N ALA A 67 -6.83 -2.31 -16.80
CA ALA A 67 -7.93 -1.89 -17.68
C ALA A 67 -7.49 -1.74 -19.15
N SER A 68 -6.20 -1.49 -19.40
CA SER A 68 -5.63 -1.45 -20.75
C SER A 68 -5.25 -2.83 -21.31
N TYR A 69 -5.41 -3.90 -20.53
CA TYR A 69 -5.13 -5.26 -20.95
C TYR A 69 -6.38 -5.85 -21.62
N ASP A 70 -6.51 -5.64 -22.93
CA ASP A 70 -7.33 -6.52 -23.77
C ASP A 70 -6.59 -7.87 -23.86
N ALA A 71 -7.23 -8.92 -23.32
CA ALA A 71 -6.71 -10.29 -23.35
C ALA A 71 -6.75 -10.89 -24.77
#